data_AF-A0A4S8L218-F1
#
_entry.id   AF-A0A4S8L218-F1
#
_cell.length_a   1.000
_cell.length_b   1.000
_cell.length_c   1.000
_cell.angle_alpha   90.00
_cell.angle_beta   90.00
_cell.angle_gamma   90.00
#
_symmetry.space_group_name_H-M   'P 1'
#
loop_
_entity.id
_entity.type
_entity.pdbx_description
1 polymer ?
#
loop_
_entity_poly.entity_id
_entity_poly.type
_entity_poly.pdbx_seq_one_letter_code
_entity_poly.pdbx_strand_id
1 'polypeptide(L)'
;MTVDHRASSNSHFLPHLKTINFRIHLPFSTLLVSMVQSRWIPDGSDAAELGVDCLDVVKIQVLISDDPPIDPLLRPLLAMKARGLQCTVSFDKLG
;
A
#
# COMPACT_ATOMS: atom_id res chain seq x y z
N MET A 1 4.71 9.69 9.59
CA MET A 1 3.55 9.39 10.47
C MET A 1 3.30 7.90 10.39
N THR A 2 3.51 7.16 11.48
CA THR A 2 3.21 5.73 11.56
C THR A 2 1.80 5.61 12.12
N VAL A 3 0.85 5.08 11.35
CA VAL A 3 -0.53 4.92 11.81
C VAL A 3 -0.66 3.56 12.47
N ASP A 4 -0.78 3.54 13.80
CA ASP A 4 -1.13 2.32 14.55
C ASP A 4 -2.65 2.19 14.61
N HIS A 5 -3.19 1.26 13.81
CA HIS A 5 -4.63 1.03 13.70
C HIS A 5 -5.26 0.43 14.96
N ARG A 6 -4.49 0.01 15.97
CA ARG A 6 -5.06 -0.54 17.22
C ARG A 6 -5.47 0.53 18.23
N ALA A 7 -5.02 1.77 18.08
CA ALA A 7 -5.20 2.81 19.10
C ALA A 7 -6.24 3.89 18.75
N SER A 8 -6.73 4.00 17.51
CA SER A 8 -7.66 5.07 17.12
C SER A 8 -9.00 4.53 16.60
N SER A 9 -10.06 4.74 17.37
CA SER A 9 -11.46 4.50 17.00
C SER A 9 -12.06 5.58 16.09
N ASN A 10 -11.29 6.59 15.68
CA ASN A 10 -11.73 7.57 14.70
C ASN A 10 -11.22 7.19 13.32
N SER A 11 -12.12 7.12 12.34
CA SER A 11 -11.78 7.00 10.92
C SER A 11 -11.08 8.28 10.47
N HIS A 12 -9.78 8.38 10.74
CA HIS A 12 -8.95 9.47 10.27
C HIS A 12 -8.87 9.34 8.75
N PHE A 13 -9.75 10.06 8.05
CA PHE A 13 -9.54 10.34 6.64
C PHE A 13 -8.22 11.10 6.55
N LEU A 14 -7.25 10.53 5.83
CA LEU A 14 -5.92 11.11 5.65
C LEU A 14 -5.85 11.69 4.23
N PRO A 15 -6.40 12.90 3.99
CA PRO A 15 -6.46 13.50 2.66
C PRO A 15 -5.08 13.74 2.07
N HIS A 16 -4.03 13.84 2.91
CA HIS A 16 -2.67 14.16 2.49
C HIS A 16 -1.72 12.95 2.47
N LEU A 17 -2.27 11.74 2.36
CA LEU A 17 -1.50 10.50 2.50
C LEU A 17 -0.78 10.11 1.21
N LYS A 18 0.45 10.61 1.04
CA LYS A 18 1.31 10.31 -0.13
C LYS A 18 2.10 9.00 -0.02
N THR A 19 2.26 8.47 1.19
CA THR A 19 3.13 7.30 1.41
C THR A 19 2.56 6.35 2.43
N ILE A 20 2.55 5.06 2.11
CA ILE A 20 2.21 3.99 3.05
C ILE A 20 3.33 2.95 3.08
N ASN A 21 3.68 2.51 4.28
CA ASN A 21 4.61 1.41 4.51
C ASN A 21 3.86 0.29 5.23
N PHE A 22 3.76 -0.87 4.58
CA PHE A 22 3.18 -2.09 5.13
C PHE A 22 4.28 -3.03 5.59
N ARG A 23 4.08 -3.63 6.76
CA ARG A 23 4.85 -4.78 7.23
C ARG A 23 3.87 -5.91 7.52
N ILE A 24 3.91 -6.97 6.74
CA ILE A 24 2.86 -8.00 6.70
C ILE A 24 3.45 -9.40 6.79
N HIS A 25 2.71 -10.32 7.41
CA HIS A 25 3.01 -11.75 7.42
C HIS A 25 2.15 -12.46 6.37
N LEU A 26 2.65 -13.57 5.83
CA LEU A 26 1.83 -14.46 5.01
C LEU A 26 0.92 -15.37 5.86
N PRO A 27 -0.28 -15.73 5.35
CA PRO A 27 -0.95 -15.12 4.19
C PRO A 27 -1.58 -13.76 4.56
N PHE A 28 -1.67 -12.83 3.59
CA PHE A 28 -2.35 -11.54 3.79
C PHE A 28 -3.55 -11.36 2.85
N SER A 29 -4.46 -10.45 3.20
CA SER A 29 -5.74 -10.26 2.53
C SER A 29 -5.64 -9.44 1.23
N THR A 30 -6.50 -9.74 0.26
CA THR A 30 -6.77 -8.91 -0.94
C THR A 30 -7.15 -7.47 -0.59
N LEU A 31 -7.70 -7.24 0.61
CA LEU A 31 -8.10 -5.92 1.10
C LEU A 31 -6.95 -4.91 1.09
N LEU A 32 -5.70 -5.36 1.24
CA LEU A 32 -4.52 -4.49 1.15
C LEU A 32 -4.42 -3.83 -0.24
N VAL A 33 -4.67 -4.61 -1.30
CA VAL A 33 -4.64 -4.11 -2.67
C VAL A 33 -5.77 -3.12 -2.90
N SER A 34 -6.98 -3.47 -2.48
CA SER A 34 -8.15 -2.60 -2.62
C SER A 34 -7.96 -1.27 -1.88
N MET A 35 -7.34 -1.31 -0.69
CA MET A 35 -7.01 -0.11 0.07
C MET A 35 -6.07 0.80 -0.72
N VAL A 36 -4.97 0.27 -1.24
CA VAL A 36 -4.00 1.03 -2.03
C VAL A 36 -4.65 1.61 -3.28
N GLN A 37 -5.44 0.81 -4.00
CA GLN A 37 -6.14 1.24 -5.21
C GLN A 37 -7.13 2.38 -4.94
N SER A 38 -7.88 2.33 -3.83
CA SER A 38 -8.85 3.38 -3.48
C SER A 38 -8.23 4.74 -3.15
N ARG A 39 -6.91 4.77 -2.87
CA ARG A 39 -6.16 5.97 -2.49
C ARG A 39 -5.19 6.46 -3.56
N TRP A 40 -5.02 5.70 -4.63
CA TRP A 40 -4.15 6.06 -5.74
C TRP A 40 -4.98 6.55 -6.92
N ILE A 41 -4.88 7.85 -7.21
CA ILE A 41 -5.41 8.43 -8.44
C ILE A 41 -4.21 8.71 -9.34
N PRO A 42 -4.13 8.07 -10.52
CA PRO A 42 -3.00 8.23 -11.42
C PRO A 42 -2.94 9.62 -12.07
N ASP A 43 -4.06 10.35 -12.10
CA ASP A 43 -4.12 11.71 -12.61
C ASP A 43 -4.06 12.74 -11.47
N GLY A 44 -3.06 13.61 -11.53
CA GLY A 44 -2.86 14.67 -10.55
C GLY A 44 -3.91 15.79 -10.65
N SER A 45 -4.54 16.00 -11.81
CA SER A 45 -5.61 17.01 -11.94
C SER A 45 -6.86 16.59 -11.17
N ASP A 46 -7.23 15.31 -11.26
CA ASP A 46 -8.39 14.73 -10.57
C ASP A 46 -8.18 14.76 -9.06
N ALA A 47 -6.95 14.48 -8.61
CA ALA A 47 -6.56 14.57 -7.21
C ALA A 47 -6.73 15.98 -6.64
N ALA A 48 -6.27 16.99 -7.40
CA ALA A 48 -6.35 18.40 -7.01
C ALA A 48 -7.80 18.90 -6.96
N GLU A 49 -8.65 18.48 -7.91
CA GLU A 49 -10.09 18.78 -7.91
C GLU A 49 -10.79 18.21 -6.67
N LEU A 50 -10.39 17.01 -6.24
CA LEU A 50 -10.92 16.35 -5.05
C LEU A 50 -10.31 16.87 -3.73
N GLY A 51 -9.32 17.77 -3.79
CA GLY A 51 -8.65 18.32 -2.60
C GLY A 51 -7.88 17.28 -1.79
N VAL A 52 -7.44 16.19 -2.42
CA VAL A 52 -6.67 15.12 -1.79
C VAL A 52 -5.28 15.01 -2.41
N ASP A 53 -4.27 14.75 -1.59
CA ASP A 53 -3.03 14.18 -2.10
C ASP A 53 -3.23 12.69 -2.34
N CYS A 54 -2.82 12.26 -3.52
CA CYS A 54 -2.87 10.85 -3.88
C CYS A 54 -1.69 10.08 -3.31
N LEU A 55 -1.94 8.79 -3.10
CA LEU A 55 -0.92 7.86 -2.65
C LEU A 55 0.12 7.65 -3.75
N ASP A 56 1.31 8.21 -3.58
CA ASP A 56 2.39 8.12 -4.57
C ASP A 56 3.31 6.92 -4.33
N VAL A 57 3.52 6.58 -3.06
CA VAL A 57 4.54 5.61 -2.64
C VAL A 57 3.94 4.53 -1.76
N VAL A 58 4.17 3.27 -2.13
CA VAL A 58 3.78 2.09 -1.36
C VAL A 58 4.98 1.20 -1.16
N LYS A 59 5.36 0.97 0.09
CA LYS A 59 6.41 0.00 0.45
C LYS A 59 5.77 -1.16 1.19
N ILE A 60 6.08 -2.38 0.78
CA ILE A 60 5.55 -3.60 1.38
C ILE A 60 6.72 -4.47 1.77
N GLN A 61 6.85 -4.72 3.06
CA GLN A 61 7.79 -5.67 3.63
C GLN A 61 7.01 -6.92 4.02
N VAL A 62 7.26 -8.02 3.30
CA VAL A 62 6.64 -9.32 3.54
C VAL A 62 7.57 -10.16 4.40
N LEU A 63 7.09 -10.53 5.58
CA LEU A 63 7.79 -11.41 6.51
C LEU A 63 7.42 -12.87 6.18
N ILE A 64 8.41 -13.66 5.79
CA ILE A 64 8.25 -15.05 5.32
C ILE A 64 9.12 -15.99 6.16
N SER A 65 8.63 -17.19 6.45
CA SER A 65 9.45 -18.23 7.08
C SER A 65 10.21 -19.07 6.06
N ASP A 66 9.60 -19.29 4.88
CA ASP A 66 10.15 -20.09 3.79
C ASP A 66 10.39 -19.23 2.53
N ASP A 67 10.71 -19.85 1.39
CA ASP A 67 10.99 -19.13 0.15
C ASP A 67 9.79 -18.31 -0.35
N PRO A 68 10.03 -17.13 -0.95
CA PRO A 68 8.97 -16.18 -1.27
C PRO A 68 8.08 -16.70 -2.40
N PRO A 69 6.79 -16.97 -2.16
CA PRO A 69 5.85 -16.98 -3.25
C PRO A 69 5.70 -15.52 -3.71
N ILE A 70 5.93 -15.25 -5.00
CA ILE A 70 5.35 -14.04 -5.59
C ILE A 70 3.84 -14.27 -5.58
N ASP A 71 3.19 -13.80 -4.52
CA ASP A 71 1.77 -13.97 -4.31
C ASP A 71 1.02 -13.29 -5.48
N PRO A 72 0.11 -14.00 -6.18
CA PRO A 72 -0.79 -13.40 -7.17
C PRO A 72 -1.46 -12.11 -6.67
N LEU A 73 -1.67 -11.99 -5.36
CA LEU A 73 -2.21 -10.81 -4.69
C LEU A 73 -1.38 -9.53 -4.88
N LEU A 74 -0.07 -9.63 -5.12
CA LEU A 74 0.79 -8.45 -5.34
C LEU A 74 0.82 -7.99 -6.79
N ARG A 75 0.37 -8.83 -7.74
CA ARG A 75 0.38 -8.50 -9.18
C ARG A 75 -0.34 -7.19 -9.51
N PRO A 76 -1.52 -6.88 -8.93
CA PRO A 76 -2.19 -5.62 -9.21
C PRO A 76 -1.38 -4.40 -8.76
N LEU A 77 -0.71 -4.47 -7.61
CA LEU A 77 0.15 -3.41 -7.09
C LEU A 77 1.36 -3.18 -7.99
N LEU A 78 1.96 -4.27 -8.47
CA LEU A 78 3.06 -4.19 -9.43
C LEU A 78 2.61 -3.63 -10.79
N ALA A 79 1.38 -3.90 -11.23
CA ALA A 79 0.83 -3.31 -12.45
C ALA A 79 0.62 -1.78 -12.32
N MET A 80 0.26 -1.29 -11.13
CA MET A 80 0.15 0.15 -10.86
C MET A 80 1.51 0.87 -10.97
N LYS A 81 2.62 0.16 -10.75
CA LYS A 81 3.97 0.72 -10.94
C LYS A 81 4.22 1.20 -12.37
N ALA A 82 3.72 0.46 -13.35
CA ALA A 82 3.84 0.85 -14.76
C ALA A 82 3.09 2.16 -15.09
N ARG A 83 2.19 2.59 -14.20
CA ARG A 83 1.34 3.77 -14.35
C ARG A 83 1.71 4.92 -13.40
N GLY A 84 2.88 4.83 -12.75
CA GLY A 84 3.43 5.92 -11.93
C GLY A 84 3.43 5.70 -10.42
N LEU A 85 2.77 4.65 -9.91
CA LEU A 85 2.85 4.33 -8.47
C LEU A 85 4.26 3.85 -8.10
N GLN A 86 4.90 4.47 -7.11
CA GLN A 86 6.17 3.97 -6.58
C GLN A 86 5.91 2.80 -5.62
N CYS A 87 5.74 1.60 -6.18
CA CYS A 87 5.55 0.38 -5.40
C CYS A 87 6.87 -0.40 -5.25
N THR A 88 7.25 -0.69 -4.01
CA THR A 88 8.39 -1.57 -3.66
C THR A 88 7.91 -2.72 -2.78
N VAL A 89 8.30 -3.94 -3.13
CA VAL A 89 8.05 -5.15 -2.33
C VAL A 89 9.40 -5.75 -1.93
N SER A 90 9.61 -5.97 -0.64
CA SER A 90 10.76 -6.69 -0.10
C SER A 90 10.30 -7.90 0.70
N PHE A 91 11.15 -8.92 0.76
CA PHE A 91 10.88 -10.17 1.47
C PHE A 91 11.97 -10.38 2.52
N ASP A 92 11.56 -10.49 3.78
CA ASP A 92 12.48 -10.71 4.89
C ASP A 92 12.20 -12.07 5.53
N LYS A 93 13.25 -12.87 5.70
CA LYS A 93 13.14 -14.16 6.41
C LYS A 93 12.99 -13.92 7.90
N LEU A 94 11.98 -14.54 8.50
CA LEU A 94 11.86 -14.68 9.95
C LEU A 94 12.91 -15.70 10.39
N GLY A 95 13.88 -15.26 11.19
CA GLY A 95 14.93 -16.11 11.75
C GLY A 95 14.42 -17.07 12.82
#